data_AF-A0A5C5ZZ78-F1
#
_entry.id   AF-A0A5C5ZZ78-F1
#
_cell.length_a   1.000
_cell.length_b   1.000
_cell.length_c   1.000
_cell.angle_alpha   90.00
_cell.angle_beta   90.00
_cell.angle_gamma   90.00
#
_symmetry.space_group_name_H-M   'P 1'
#
loop_
_entity.id
_entity.type
_entity.pdbx_description
1 polymer ?
#
loop_
_entity_poly.entity_id
_entity_poly.type
_entity_poly.pdbx_seq_one_letter_code
_entity_poly.pdbx_strand_id
1 'polypeptide(L)'
;MGGQEYGANTIKTGGNGEIAQNVADNLGGVGYVGLSYANAPGVKAVPIEGVTPDPANASTYPLSRKLFYYTIADKTSPEAMKFIKWSQSSTEAAAIITEVGFIPGK
;
A
#
# COMPACT_ATOMS: atom_id res chain seq x y z
N MET A 1 20.83 13.31 -23.13
CA MET A 1 19.86 12.30 -22.63
C MET A 1 18.47 12.90 -22.77
N GLY A 2 17.69 12.43 -23.75
CA GLY A 2 16.52 13.11 -24.31
C GLY A 2 15.20 12.84 -23.58
N GLY A 3 15.03 13.37 -22.37
CA GLY A 3 13.70 13.53 -21.75
C GLY A 3 12.92 12.25 -21.41
N GLN A 4 13.56 11.08 -21.35
CA GLN A 4 12.89 9.88 -20.86
C GLN A 4 12.83 9.90 -19.33
N GLU A 5 11.62 9.84 -18.78
CA GLU A 5 11.35 9.86 -17.33
C GLU A 5 11.82 8.58 -16.60
N TYR A 6 12.23 7.56 -17.34
CA TYR A 6 12.48 6.20 -16.86
C TYR A 6 13.74 5.62 -17.49
N GLY A 7 14.43 4.74 -16.76
CA GLY A 7 15.61 4.04 -17.25
C GLY A 7 15.25 2.99 -18.31
N ALA A 8 16.21 2.63 -19.15
CA ALA A 8 16.01 1.69 -20.27
C ALA A 8 15.43 0.32 -19.87
N ASN A 9 15.62 -0.09 -18.60
CA ASN A 9 15.15 -1.37 -18.05
C ASN A 9 14.04 -1.17 -17.00
N THR A 10 13.26 -0.09 -17.09
CA THR A 10 12.15 0.17 -16.18
C THR A 10 10.84 0.27 -16.94
N ILE A 11 9.78 -0.27 -16.35
CA ILE A 11 8.44 -0.29 -16.92
C ILE A 11 7.58 0.66 -16.08
N LYS A 12 6.90 1.60 -16.73
CA LYS A 12 5.89 2.44 -16.08
C LYS A 12 4.59 1.64 -15.97
N THR A 13 4.09 1.50 -14.75
CA THR A 13 2.88 0.72 -14.45
C THR A 13 1.78 1.62 -13.86
N GLY A 14 0.53 1.26 -14.09
CA GLY A 14 -0.66 1.97 -13.60
C GLY A 14 -1.01 1.75 -12.12
N GLY A 15 -0.40 0.76 -11.44
CA GLY A 15 -0.60 0.55 -10.00
C GLY A 15 -0.09 -0.78 -9.48
N ASN A 16 -0.35 -1.07 -8.20
CA ASN A 16 0.19 -2.23 -7.47
C ASN A 16 -0.10 -3.59 -8.16
N GLY A 17 -1.33 -3.79 -8.66
CA GLY A 17 -1.70 -5.05 -9.32
C GLY A 17 -0.87 -5.32 -10.58
N GLU A 18 -0.64 -4.29 -11.39
CA GLU A 18 0.20 -4.40 -12.58
C GLU A 18 1.67 -4.61 -12.24
N ILE A 19 2.18 -3.97 -11.17
CA ILE A 19 3.54 -4.23 -10.67
C ILE A 19 3.68 -5.69 -10.25
N ALA A 20 2.74 -6.21 -9.45
CA ALA A 20 2.77 -7.59 -8.99
C ALA A 20 2.74 -8.59 -10.15
N GLN A 21 1.88 -8.35 -11.15
CA GLN A 21 1.81 -9.19 -12.35
C GLN A 21 3.13 -9.16 -13.14
N ASN A 22 3.69 -7.98 -13.39
CA ASN A 22 4.97 -7.86 -14.10
C ASN A 22 6.12 -8.55 -13.34
N VAL A 23 6.14 -8.48 -12.00
CA VAL A 23 7.14 -9.20 -11.20
C VAL A 23 6.93 -10.72 -11.29
N ALA A 24 5.69 -11.20 -11.24
CA ALA A 24 5.38 -12.62 -11.35
C ALA A 24 5.77 -13.22 -12.72
N ASP A 25 5.58 -12.46 -13.80
CA ASP A 25 5.86 -12.91 -15.17
C ASP A 25 7.35 -12.83 -15.55
N ASN A 26 8.17 -12.13 -14.77
CA ASN A 26 9.58 -11.89 -15.06
C ASN A 26 10.47 -12.39 -13.92
N LEU A 27 11.21 -13.49 -14.16
CA LEU A 27 12.04 -14.14 -13.13
C LEU A 27 13.07 -13.21 -12.44
N GLY A 28 13.55 -12.18 -13.14
CA GLY A 28 14.47 -11.16 -12.60
C GLY A 28 13.80 -9.84 -12.21
N GLY A 29 12.47 -9.76 -12.29
CA GLY A 29 11.70 -8.56 -12.01
C GLY A 29 11.75 -8.19 -10.53
N VAL A 30 11.95 -6.90 -10.26
CA VAL A 30 11.88 -6.33 -8.91
C VAL A 30 10.96 -5.11 -8.95
N GLY A 31 10.05 -5.03 -7.99
CA GLY A 31 9.10 -3.94 -7.86
C GLY A 31 8.73 -3.69 -6.40
N TYR A 32 7.95 -2.64 -6.16
CA TYR A 32 7.42 -2.30 -4.85
C TYR A 32 5.90 -2.21 -4.92
N VAL A 33 5.22 -2.80 -3.92
CA VAL A 33 3.76 -2.79 -3.82
C VAL A 33 3.32 -2.53 -2.39
N GLY A 34 2.05 -2.15 -2.22
CA GLY A 34 1.39 -2.14 -0.92
C GLY A 34 1.25 -3.55 -0.33
N LEU A 35 1.15 -3.63 1.00
CA LEU A 35 1.13 -4.88 1.76
C LEU A 35 0.08 -5.89 1.25
N SER A 36 -1.10 -5.42 0.85
CA SER A 36 -2.18 -6.28 0.31
C SER A 36 -1.82 -7.03 -0.97
N TYR A 37 -0.77 -6.61 -1.69
CA TYR A 37 -0.28 -7.27 -2.91
C TYR A 37 1.01 -8.06 -2.68
N ALA A 38 1.58 -8.03 -1.47
CA ALA A 38 2.88 -8.65 -1.17
C ALA A 38 2.86 -10.19 -1.29
N ASN A 39 1.67 -10.79 -1.20
CA ASN A 39 1.43 -12.23 -1.35
C ASN A 39 0.72 -12.59 -2.67
N ALA A 40 0.76 -11.69 -3.67
CA ALA A 40 0.22 -12.01 -4.98
C ALA A 40 0.86 -13.28 -5.56
N PRO A 41 0.10 -14.14 -6.27
CA PRO A 41 0.65 -15.36 -6.85
C PRO A 41 1.88 -15.09 -7.73
N GLY A 42 2.93 -15.89 -7.56
CA GLY A 42 4.17 -15.73 -8.32
C GLY A 42 5.11 -14.63 -7.83
N VAL A 43 4.74 -13.86 -6.80
CA VAL A 43 5.58 -12.84 -6.17
C VAL A 43 6.15 -13.35 -4.85
N LYS A 44 7.37 -12.91 -4.51
CA LYS A 44 8.00 -13.14 -3.22
C LYS A 44 8.34 -11.83 -2.54
N ALA A 45 7.69 -11.55 -1.41
CA ALA A 45 8.07 -10.44 -0.56
C ALA A 45 9.45 -10.66 0.08
N VAL A 46 10.30 -9.63 0.07
CA VAL A 46 11.65 -9.68 0.64
C VAL A 46 11.72 -8.89 1.95
N PRO A 47 12.47 -9.38 2.96
CA PRO A 47 12.72 -8.61 4.16
C PRO A 47 13.61 -7.40 3.85
N ILE A 48 13.36 -6.29 4.53
CA ILE A 48 14.19 -5.08 4.47
C ILE A 48 14.87 -4.95 5.82
N GLU A 49 16.20 -4.90 5.81
CA GLU A 49 17.02 -4.86 7.04
C GLU A 49 16.70 -6.03 8.01
N GLY A 50 16.35 -7.20 7.46
CA GLY A 50 16.01 -8.39 8.24
C GLY A 50 14.57 -8.43 8.78
N VAL A 51 13.77 -7.38 8.58
CA VAL A 51 12.36 -7.33 9.02
C VAL A 51 11.45 -7.72 7.85
N THR A 52 10.50 -8.62 8.06
CA THR A 52 9.51 -9.02 7.03
C THR A 52 8.32 -8.04 6.98
N PRO A 53 7.72 -7.83 5.80
CA PRO A 53 6.52 -7.01 5.65
C PRO A 53 5.29 -7.76 6.17
N ASP A 54 5.10 -7.75 7.50
CA ASP A 54 3.98 -8.38 8.19
C ASP A 54 3.25 -7.34 9.06
N PRO A 55 1.91 -7.41 9.21
CA PRO A 55 1.16 -6.51 10.10
C PRO A 55 1.72 -6.40 11.52
N ALA A 56 2.25 -7.49 12.09
CA ALA A 56 2.87 -7.50 13.42
C ALA A 56 4.16 -6.65 13.48
N ASN A 57 4.84 -6.47 12.35
CA ASN A 57 6.08 -5.70 12.23
C ASN A 57 5.83 -4.24 11.81
N ALA A 58 4.59 -3.77 11.74
CA ALA A 58 4.27 -2.45 11.18
C ALA A 58 5.07 -1.29 11.80
N SER A 59 5.34 -1.34 13.11
CA SER A 59 6.09 -0.30 13.81
C SER A 59 7.61 -0.35 13.60
N THR A 60 8.14 -1.48 13.13
CA THR A 60 9.58 -1.71 12.96
C THR A 60 9.99 -1.89 11.50
N TYR A 61 9.04 -2.18 10.60
CA TYR A 61 9.33 -2.36 9.18
C TYR A 61 9.71 -1.02 8.53
N PRO A 62 10.91 -0.90 7.90
CA PRO A 62 11.45 0.39 7.46
C PRO A 62 10.61 1.16 6.43
N LEU A 63 9.79 0.45 5.65
CA LEU A 63 8.96 1.05 4.59
C LEU A 63 7.48 1.23 5.00
N SER A 64 7.18 1.13 6.30
CA SER A 64 5.83 1.41 6.83
C SER A 64 5.48 2.90 6.73
N ARG A 65 4.26 3.20 6.29
CA ARG A 65 3.74 4.58 6.21
C ARG A 65 2.26 4.64 6.60
N LYS A 66 1.84 5.79 7.12
CA LYS A 66 0.43 6.10 7.35
C LYS A 66 -0.27 6.46 6.04
N LEU A 67 -1.57 6.19 5.99
CA LEU A 67 -2.48 6.74 4.98
C LEU A 67 -3.23 7.92 5.59
N PHE A 68 -3.41 8.98 4.80
CA PHE A 68 -4.03 10.21 5.25
C PHE A 68 -5.27 10.52 4.41
N TYR A 69 -6.32 10.95 5.09
CA TYR A 69 -7.38 11.72 4.45
C TYR A 69 -6.94 13.18 4.35
N TYR A 70 -7.08 13.77 3.18
CA TYR A 70 -6.91 15.20 2.98
C TYR A 70 -8.28 15.84 2.85
N THR A 71 -8.56 16.81 3.70
CA THR A 71 -9.84 17.53 3.74
C THR A 71 -9.61 19.02 3.54
N ILE A 72 -10.64 19.72 3.05
CA ILE A 72 -10.63 21.17 3.02
C ILE A 72 -11.39 21.66 4.24
N ALA A 73 -10.70 22.41 5.10
CA ALA A 73 -11.29 23.03 6.29
C ALA A 73 -12.57 23.79 5.91
N ASP A 74 -13.60 23.61 6.72
CA ASP A 74 -14.92 24.26 6.59
C ASP A 74 -15.68 24.00 5.28
N LYS A 75 -15.16 23.14 4.39
CA LYS A 75 -15.82 22.73 3.13
C LYS A 75 -16.14 21.25 3.05
N THR A 76 -15.66 20.45 3.99
CA THR A 76 -15.94 19.01 4.04
C THR A 76 -17.33 18.80 4.63
N SER A 77 -18.19 18.04 3.93
CA SER A 77 -19.58 17.86 4.37
C SER A 77 -19.67 17.12 5.73
N PRO A 78 -20.73 17.35 6.50
CA PRO A 78 -20.97 16.61 7.75
C PRO A 78 -20.96 15.09 7.55
N GLU A 79 -21.49 14.59 6.43
CA GLU A 79 -21.54 13.16 6.09
C GLU A 79 -20.14 12.60 5.82
N ALA A 80 -19.30 13.33 5.07
CA ALA A 80 -17.92 12.92 4.82
C ALA A 80 -17.11 12.92 6.12
N MET A 81 -17.29 13.92 6.98
CA MET A 81 -16.66 13.95 8.31
C MET A 81 -17.12 12.79 9.20
N LYS A 82 -18.42 12.43 9.15
CA LYS A 82 -18.97 11.27 9.87
C LYS A 82 -18.34 9.97 9.38
N PHE A 83 -18.18 9.81 8.07
CA PHE A 83 -17.50 8.65 7.48
C PHE A 83 -16.03 8.56 7.90
N ILE A 84 -15.27 9.66 7.77
CA ILE A 84 -13.85 9.69 8.16
C ILE A 84 -13.70 9.27 9.63
N LYS A 85 -14.50 9.87 10.53
CA LYS A 85 -14.48 9.53 11.95
C LYS A 85 -14.83 8.06 12.18
N TRP A 86 -15.90 7.56 11.57
CA TRP A 86 -16.28 6.14 11.67
C TRP A 86 -15.16 5.22 11.18
N SER A 87 -14.57 5.51 10.01
CA SER A 87 -13.51 4.68 9.42
C SER A 87 -12.26 4.58 10.29
N GLN A 88 -12.03 5.55 11.19
CA GLN A 88 -10.88 5.62 12.08
C GLN A 88 -11.16 5.03 13.48
N SER A 89 -12.42 4.95 13.92
CA SER A 89 -12.73 4.60 15.31
C SER A 89 -13.64 3.38 15.49
N SER A 90 -14.25 2.86 14.42
CA SER A 90 -15.19 1.73 14.48
C SER A 90 -14.45 0.40 14.42
N THR A 91 -14.91 -0.56 15.24
CA THR A 91 -14.47 -1.97 15.18
C THR A 91 -14.87 -2.63 13.87
N GLU A 92 -16.05 -2.29 13.34
CA GLU A 92 -16.52 -2.76 12.03
C GLU A 92 -15.62 -2.24 10.91
N ALA A 93 -15.24 -0.97 10.95
CA ALA A 93 -14.30 -0.40 9.99
C ALA A 93 -12.92 -1.08 10.08
N ALA A 94 -12.40 -1.32 11.29
CA ALA A 94 -11.14 -2.02 11.49
C ALA A 94 -11.15 -3.45 10.92
N ALA A 95 -12.27 -4.17 11.05
CA ALA A 95 -12.44 -5.49 10.46
C ALA A 95 -12.35 -5.42 8.92
N ILE A 96 -13.07 -4.48 8.30
CA ILE A 96 -13.03 -4.28 6.83
C ILE A 96 -11.62 -3.92 6.36
N ILE A 97 -10.94 -2.99 7.04
CA ILE A 97 -9.57 -2.57 6.71
C ILE A 97 -8.62 -3.77 6.75
N THR A 98 -8.77 -4.63 7.75
CA THR A 98 -7.96 -5.86 7.88
C THR A 98 -8.27 -6.85 6.75
N GLU A 99 -9.55 -7.05 6.44
CA GLU A 99 -10.00 -7.94 5.36
C GLU A 99 -9.41 -7.57 4.00
N VAL A 100 -9.32 -6.26 3.71
CA VAL A 100 -8.72 -5.77 2.45
C VAL A 100 -7.19 -5.65 2.49
N GLY A 101 -6.54 -6.17 3.54
CA GLY A 101 -5.08 -6.28 3.63
C GLY A 101 -4.35 -5.01 4.07
N PHE A 102 -5.04 -4.12 4.78
CA PHE A 102 -4.45 -2.94 5.43
C PHE A 102 -4.40 -3.10 6.94
N ILE A 103 -3.64 -2.22 7.59
CA ILE A 103 -3.46 -2.21 9.04
C ILE A 103 -4.33 -1.08 9.61
N PRO A 104 -5.32 -1.38 10.47
CA PRO A 104 -6.13 -0.35 11.10
C PRO A 104 -5.28 0.67 11.86
N GLY A 105 -5.64 1.94 11.72
CA GLY A 105 -5.06 3.02 12.52
C GLY A 105 -5.38 2.83 14.01
N LYS A 106 -4.57 3.46 14.86
CA LYS A 106 -4.95 3.71 16.26
C LYS A 106 -5.79 4.97 16.35
#